data_AF-A0A1E7N1U0-F1
#
_entry.id   AF-A0A1E7N1U0-F1
#
_cell.length_a   1.000
_cell.length_b   1.000
_cell.length_c   1.000
_cell.angle_alpha   90.00
_cell.angle_beta   90.00
_cell.angle_gamma   90.00
#
_symmetry.space_group_name_H-M   'P 1'
#
loop_
_entity.id
_entity.type
_entity.pdbx_description
1 polymer ?
#
loop_
_entity_poly.entity_id
_entity_poly.type
_entity_poly.pdbx_seq_one_letter_code
_entity_poly.pdbx_strand_id
1 'polypeptide(L)'
;MNIIGEGLGDTTAVRFGCQPAASFTVLNDQEVLAVSPNLVTDVEIDATPGQLTTRTVGRFYYLPDSVLAGISPTSGPLSGGGTLTVTGRGLITTHRCALAPSLSPHRPSWTTRSP
;
A
#
# COMPACT_ATOMS: atom_id res chain seq x y z
N MET A 1 1.92 -7.75 10.89
CA MET A 1 0.90 -7.18 11.77
C MET A 1 1.10 -7.70 13.18
N ASN A 2 0.90 -6.85 14.19
CA ASN A 2 0.99 -7.23 15.59
C ASN A 2 -0.39 -7.64 16.13
N ILE A 3 -0.49 -8.85 16.68
CA ILE A 3 -1.70 -9.37 17.34
C ILE A 3 -1.42 -9.34 18.84
N ILE A 4 -2.21 -8.55 19.57
CA ILE A 4 -2.10 -8.40 21.03
C ILE A 4 -3.25 -9.14 21.70
N GLY A 5 -2.94 -9.90 22.74
CA GLY A 5 -3.93 -10.66 23.51
C GLY A 5 -3.34 -11.24 24.79
N GLU A 6 -3.98 -12.28 25.32
CA GLU A 6 -3.50 -13.07 26.46
C GLU A 6 -3.57 -14.55 26.10
N GLY A 7 -2.62 -15.37 26.59
CA GLY A 7 -2.60 -16.81 26.34
C GLY A 7 -2.18 -17.18 24.92
N LEU A 8 -1.37 -16.36 24.25
CA LEU A 8 -0.91 -16.55 22.87
C LEU A 8 0.38 -17.36 22.75
N GLY A 9 1.01 -17.74 23.88
CA GLY A 9 2.34 -18.35 23.91
C GLY A 9 2.48 -19.66 23.13
N ASP A 10 1.37 -20.38 22.99
CA ASP A 10 1.31 -21.66 22.29
C ASP A 10 0.60 -21.56 20.93
N THR A 11 0.45 -20.36 20.34
CA THR A 11 -0.29 -20.19 19.07
C THR A 11 0.23 -21.12 17.97
N THR A 12 -0.65 -21.97 17.45
CA THR A 12 -0.32 -22.96 16.41
C THR A 12 -0.83 -22.57 15.02
N ALA A 13 -1.80 -21.66 14.95
CA ALA A 13 -2.34 -21.17 13.69
C ALA A 13 -2.85 -19.74 13.79
N VAL A 14 -2.61 -18.97 12.72
CA VAL A 14 -3.23 -17.65 12.46
C VAL A 14 -3.88 -17.70 11.09
N ARG A 15 -5.13 -17.26 11.00
CA ARG A 15 -5.92 -17.25 9.76
C ARG A 15 -6.49 -15.87 9.47
N PHE A 16 -6.50 -15.51 8.20
CA PHE A 16 -7.09 -14.31 7.63
C PHE A 16 -8.32 -14.77 6.82
N GLY A 17 -9.50 -14.74 7.44
CA GLY A 17 -10.70 -15.41 6.95
C GLY A 17 -10.46 -16.90 6.81
N CYS A 18 -10.72 -17.47 5.62
CA CYS A 18 -10.47 -18.89 5.36
C CYS A 18 -8.99 -19.23 5.08
N GLN A 19 -8.12 -18.22 4.87
CA GLN A 19 -6.76 -18.39 4.39
C GLN A 19 -5.74 -18.40 5.55
N PRO A 20 -4.74 -19.29 5.57
CA PRO A 20 -3.67 -19.24 6.57
C PRO A 20 -2.79 -17.98 6.39
N ALA A 21 -2.20 -17.50 7.50
CA ALA A 21 -1.14 -16.51 7.46
C ALA A 21 0.03 -16.99 6.58
N ALA A 22 0.69 -16.07 5.86
CA ALA A 22 1.87 -16.40 5.06
C ALA A 22 3.03 -16.90 5.95
N SER A 23 3.16 -16.29 7.13
CA SER A 23 4.00 -16.75 8.23
C SER A 23 3.54 -16.08 9.53
N PHE A 24 3.96 -16.61 10.67
CA PHE A 24 3.82 -15.93 11.96
C PHE A 24 4.90 -16.37 12.94
N THR A 25 5.18 -15.53 13.92
CA THR A 25 6.13 -15.77 15.02
C THR A 25 5.46 -15.41 16.33
N VAL A 26 5.42 -16.34 17.27
CA VAL A 26 5.01 -16.05 18.66
C VAL A 26 6.18 -15.37 19.36
N LEU A 27 5.97 -14.15 19.86
CA LEU A 27 7.02 -13.40 20.57
C LEU A 27 6.95 -13.69 22.07
N ASN A 28 5.75 -13.69 22.63
CA ASN A 28 5.47 -13.98 24.03
C ASN A 28 3.99 -14.34 24.19
N ASP A 29 3.55 -14.56 25.43
CA ASP A 29 2.16 -14.96 25.72
C ASP A 29 1.11 -13.89 25.39
N GLN A 30 1.53 -12.66 25.09
CA GLN A 30 0.66 -11.53 24.81
C GLN A 30 0.79 -10.99 23.39
N GLU A 31 1.74 -11.51 22.60
CA GLU A 31 2.13 -10.90 21.34
C GLU A 31 2.53 -11.94 20.27
N VAL A 32 1.88 -11.84 19.12
CA VAL A 32 2.19 -12.63 17.92
C VAL A 32 2.37 -11.71 16.71
N LEU A 33 3.51 -11.85 16.03
CA LEU A 33 3.76 -11.17 14.76
C LEU A 33 3.31 -12.05 13.60
N ALA A 34 2.28 -11.63 12.86
CA ALA A 34 1.74 -12.37 11.72
C ALA A 34 1.93 -11.63 10.39
N VAL A 35 2.20 -12.35 9.31
CA VAL A 35 2.27 -11.84 7.94
C VAL A 35 1.00 -12.27 7.20
N SER A 36 0.26 -11.28 6.70
CA SER A 36 -0.96 -11.52 5.93
C SER A 36 -0.66 -12.22 4.60
N PRO A 37 -1.50 -13.17 4.16
CA PRO A 37 -1.41 -13.73 2.81
C PRO A 37 -1.87 -12.71 1.75
N ASN A 38 -1.65 -13.01 0.47
CA ASN A 38 -2.21 -12.21 -0.61
C ASN A 38 -3.72 -12.46 -0.72
N LEU A 39 -4.54 -11.45 -0.42
CA LEU A 39 -5.99 -11.47 -0.57
C LEU A 39 -6.48 -10.18 -1.23
N VAL A 40 -7.71 -10.22 -1.74
CA VAL A 40 -8.32 -9.12 -2.54
C VAL A 40 -9.47 -8.42 -1.80
N THR A 41 -9.83 -8.91 -0.61
CA THR A 41 -10.97 -8.43 0.18
C THR A 41 -10.64 -8.45 1.66
N ASP A 42 -11.27 -7.57 2.43
CA ASP A 42 -11.16 -7.52 3.88
C ASP A 42 -11.61 -8.82 4.54
N VAL A 43 -10.99 -9.16 5.67
CA VAL A 43 -11.23 -10.42 6.37
C VAL A 43 -11.12 -10.27 7.88
N GLU A 44 -11.76 -11.18 8.61
CA GLU A 44 -11.55 -11.35 10.04
C GLU A 44 -10.24 -12.12 10.28
N ILE A 45 -9.57 -11.82 11.40
CA ILE A 45 -8.37 -12.55 11.83
C ILE A 45 -8.76 -13.47 12.97
N ASP A 46 -8.48 -14.76 12.80
CA ASP A 46 -8.65 -15.77 13.84
C ASP A 46 -7.29 -16.33 14.27
N ALA A 47 -7.12 -16.49 15.58
CA ALA A 47 -5.95 -17.15 16.18
C ALA A 47 -6.37 -18.39 16.96
N THR A 48 -5.55 -19.44 16.91
CA THR A 48 -5.76 -20.68 17.67
C THR A 48 -4.59 -20.90 18.61
N PRO A 49 -4.76 -20.63 19.92
CA PRO A 49 -3.74 -20.93 20.92
C PRO A 49 -3.67 -22.43 21.22
N GLY A 50 -2.53 -23.07 21.02
CA GLY A 50 -2.29 -24.47 21.39
C GLY A 50 -3.33 -25.44 20.82
N GLN A 51 -3.95 -26.21 21.70
CA GLN A 51 -5.10 -27.10 21.44
C GLN A 51 -6.44 -26.47 21.88
N LEU A 52 -6.46 -25.17 22.15
CA LEU A 52 -7.64 -24.45 22.60
C LEU A 52 -8.52 -24.01 21.43
N THR A 53 -9.72 -23.54 21.76
CA THR A 53 -10.70 -23.04 20.80
C THR A 53 -10.16 -21.82 20.03
N THR A 54 -10.34 -21.82 18.71
CA THR A 54 -10.08 -20.67 17.84
C THR A 54 -10.89 -19.44 18.27
N ARG A 55 -10.27 -18.25 18.24
CA ARG A 55 -10.92 -16.98 18.61
C ARG A 55 -10.64 -15.91 17.56
N THR A 56 -11.64 -15.09 17.26
CA THR A 56 -11.49 -13.89 16.46
C THR A 56 -10.77 -12.82 17.26
N VAL A 57 -9.64 -12.35 16.74
CA VAL A 57 -8.75 -11.39 17.40
C VAL A 57 -8.76 -10.02 16.72
N GLY A 58 -9.40 -9.89 15.55
CA GLY A 58 -9.54 -8.60 14.89
C GLY A 58 -10.04 -8.68 13.45
N ARG A 59 -9.87 -7.57 12.73
CA ARG A 59 -10.16 -7.42 11.30
C ARG A 59 -8.96 -6.86 10.56
N PHE A 60 -8.74 -7.34 9.35
CA PHE A 60 -7.71 -6.85 8.45
C PHE A 60 -8.33 -6.31 7.16
N TYR A 61 -7.94 -5.10 6.80
CA TYR A 61 -8.42 -4.43 5.59
C TYR A 61 -7.34 -4.50 4.50
N TYR A 62 -7.70 -4.99 3.32
CA TYR A 62 -6.82 -5.00 2.15
C TYR A 62 -7.11 -3.77 1.31
N LEU A 63 -6.15 -2.84 1.28
CA LEU A 63 -6.21 -1.72 0.36
C LEU A 63 -5.68 -2.16 -1.00
N PRO A 64 -6.38 -1.87 -2.10
CA PRO A 64 -5.87 -2.15 -3.43
C PRO A 64 -4.60 -1.33 -3.68
N ASP A 65 -3.63 -1.94 -4.35
CA ASP A 65 -2.42 -1.25 -4.77
C ASP A 65 -2.75 -0.01 -5.61
N SER A 66 -1.95 1.05 -5.40
CA SER A 66 -2.01 2.23 -6.25
C SER A 66 -1.43 1.89 -7.63
N VAL A 67 -2.28 1.95 -8.66
CA VAL A 67 -1.87 1.73 -10.06
C VAL A 67 -2.13 3.00 -10.85
N LEU A 68 -1.07 3.63 -11.35
CA LEU A 68 -1.16 4.75 -12.27
C LEU A 68 -1.50 4.23 -13.67
N ALA A 69 -2.63 4.66 -14.22
CA ALA A 69 -3.06 4.28 -15.57
C ALA A 69 -2.67 5.34 -16.62
N GLY A 70 -2.65 6.62 -16.25
CA GLY A 70 -2.23 7.67 -17.17
C GLY A 70 -2.34 9.08 -16.59
N ILE A 71 -1.68 10.01 -17.26
CA ILE A 71 -1.70 11.44 -16.96
C ILE A 71 -2.03 12.22 -18.23
N SER A 72 -2.86 13.25 -18.11
CA SER A 72 -3.23 14.12 -19.24
C SER A 72 -3.52 15.55 -18.78
N PRO A 73 -3.07 16.58 -19.52
CA PRO A 73 -2.13 16.51 -20.65
C PRO A 73 -0.71 16.11 -20.21
N THR A 74 0.10 15.54 -21.11
CA THR A 74 1.50 15.16 -20.83
C THR A 74 2.50 16.31 -20.98
N SER A 75 2.01 17.50 -21.36
CA SER A 75 2.80 18.73 -21.50
C SER A 75 1.95 19.93 -21.11
N GLY A 76 2.60 21.02 -20.67
CA GLY A 76 1.94 22.27 -20.33
C GLY A 76 2.85 23.49 -20.54
N PRO A 77 2.32 24.71 -20.34
CA PRO A 77 3.09 25.94 -20.48
C PRO A 77 4.28 26.00 -19.52
N LEU A 78 5.43 26.51 -19.98
CA LEU A 78 6.61 26.76 -19.12
C LEU A 78 6.30 27.75 -17.98
N SER A 79 5.33 28.64 -18.17
CA SER A 79 4.84 29.57 -17.16
C SER A 79 4.03 28.90 -16.03
N GLY A 80 3.72 27.60 -16.15
CA GLY A 80 2.86 26.89 -15.21
C GLY A 80 1.36 27.21 -15.37
N GLY A 81 0.55 26.74 -14.43
CA GLY A 81 -0.90 27.01 -14.34
C GLY A 81 -1.83 26.02 -15.05
N GLY A 82 -1.30 24.94 -15.64
CA GLY A 82 -2.11 23.89 -16.26
C GLY A 82 -2.72 22.93 -15.24
N THR A 83 -3.96 22.50 -15.47
CA THR A 83 -4.59 21.39 -14.74
C THR A 83 -4.15 20.06 -15.34
N LEU A 84 -3.72 19.12 -14.48
CA LEU A 84 -3.40 17.75 -14.86
C LEU A 84 -4.46 16.81 -14.29
N THR A 85 -4.97 15.92 -15.14
CA THR A 85 -5.81 14.79 -14.75
C THR A 85 -4.94 13.55 -14.65
N VAL A 86 -4.98 12.91 -13.49
CA VAL A 86 -4.32 11.62 -13.23
C VAL A 86 -5.40 10.57 -13.10
N THR A 87 -5.27 9.47 -13.85
CA THR A 87 -6.19 8.34 -13.84
C THR A 87 -5.48 7.10 -13.33
N GLY A 88 -6.18 6.27 -12.57
CA GLY A 88 -5.60 5.10 -11.91
C GLY A 88 -6.54 4.46 -10.91
N ARG A 89 -6.07 3.39 -10.26
CA ARG A 89 -6.77 2.69 -9.17
C ARG A 89 -6.01 2.91 -7.87
N GLY A 90 -6.73 2.91 -6.74
CA GLY A 90 -6.10 3.07 -5.43
C GLY A 90 -5.48 4.45 -5.16
N LEU A 91 -5.63 5.44 -6.05
CA LEU A 91 -4.95 6.75 -5.95
C LEU A 91 -5.31 7.55 -4.68
N ILE A 92 -6.38 7.17 -3.98
CA ILE A 92 -6.75 7.75 -2.67
C ILE A 92 -5.69 7.52 -1.59
N THR A 93 -4.87 6.46 -1.70
CA THR A 93 -3.77 6.15 -0.76
C THR A 93 -2.43 6.72 -1.21
N THR A 94 -2.38 7.34 -2.40
CA THR A 94 -1.16 7.98 -2.92
C THR A 94 -0.99 9.36 -2.27
N HIS A 95 0.07 9.54 -1.47
CA HIS A 95 0.32 10.79 -0.73
C HIS A 95 1.40 11.70 -1.35
N ARG A 96 2.00 11.27 -2.46
CA ARG A 96 3.08 11.99 -3.15
C ARG A 96 2.92 11.86 -4.66
N CYS A 97 2.73 12.99 -5.34
CA CYS A 97 2.89 13.11 -6.78
C CYS A 97 4.12 13.99 -7.04
N ALA A 98 5.11 13.47 -7.77
CA ALA A 98 6.27 14.24 -8.20
C ALA A 98 6.30 14.32 -9.72
N LEU A 99 6.30 15.53 -10.27
CA LEU A 99 6.60 15.77 -11.68
C LEU A 99 8.13 15.85 -11.81
N ALA A 100 8.73 14.89 -12.51
CA ALA A 100 10.13 15.00 -12.86
C ALA A 100 10.33 16.19 -13.82
N PRO A 101 11.39 17.00 -13.67
CA PRO A 101 11.70 18.02 -14.67
C PRO A 101 11.95 17.32 -16.01
N SER A 102 11.19 17.67 -17.05
CA SER A 102 11.48 17.18 -18.40
C SER A 102 12.83 17.77 -18.81
N LEU A 103 13.85 16.94 -18.97
CA LEU A 103 15.08 17.31 -19.68
C LEU A 103 14.74 17.42 -21.17
N SER A 104 14.02 18.46 -21.57
CA SER A 104 13.84 18.79 -22.98
C SER A 104 15.10 19.51 -23.47
N PRO A 105 15.89 18.96 -24.41
CA PRO A 105 17.08 19.60 -24.95
C PRO A 105 16.70 20.60 -26.05
N HIS A 106 15.71 21.46 -25.83
CA HIS A 106 15.48 22.60 -26.71
C HIS A 106 16.29 23.78 -26.19
N ARG A 107 17.56 23.80 -26.58
CA ARG A 107 18.45 24.96 -26.49
C ARG A 107 17.71 26.18 -27.07
N PRO A 108 17.44 27.26 -26.31
CA PRO A 108 17.04 28.49 -26.94
C PRO A 108 18.23 29.01 -27.75
N SER A 109 18.14 28.91 -29.08
CA SER A 109 19.07 29.56 -29.99
C SER A 109 18.81 31.06 -29.92
N TRP A 110 19.57 31.78 -29.09
CA TRP A 110 19.62 33.23 -29.16
C TRP A 110 20.36 33.64 -30.43
N THR A 111 19.64 33.85 -31.52
CA THR A 111 20.12 34.72 -32.60
C THR A 111 19.80 36.16 -32.22
N THR A 112 20.77 36.86 -31.65
CA THR A 112 20.74 38.32 -31.56
C THR A 112 20.80 38.88 -32.98
N ARG A 113 19.70 39.45 -33.47
CA ARG A 113 19.70 40.34 -34.63
C ARG A 113 19.72 41.77 -34.09
N SER A 114 20.86 42.44 -34.21
CA SER A 114 20.92 43.89 -33.99
C SER A 114 20.31 44.61 -35.20
N PRO A 115 19.62 45.73 -35.01
CA PRO A 115 19.85 46.93 -35.79
C PRO A 115 21.08 47.70 -35.30
#